data_AF-A0AAN7UHQ7-F1
#
_entry.id   AF-A0AAN7UHQ7-F1
#
_cell.length_a   1.000
_cell.length_b   1.000
_cell.length_c   1.000
_cell.angle_alpha   90.00
_cell.angle_beta   90.00
_cell.angle_gamma   90.00
#
_symmetry.space_group_name_H-M   'P 1'
#
loop_
_entity.id
_entity.type
_entity.pdbx_description
1 polymer ?
#
loop_
_entity_poly.entity_id
_entity_poly.type
_entity_poly.pdbx_seq_one_letter_code
_entity_poly.pdbx_strand_id
1 'polypeptide(L)'
;MSKKEDIAQKTASAPPDDDEPDEWDKRIFSTGATGSRRTGALASGSNGGPIDWTNSYHGLGTIAFSAETSAILQARLDPDDIEVKPDGIIYLPEIKYRRILNTAFGPGGWGLAPRGDLIVQERLVTREYALVANGRFVAQARGEQQYFSEDGVSTAAEGCKSNALMRCCKDLGIASELWDPRFIRKFMKEHAVQQWVEHVTTKKKKQIWLRKDDEVRYPFKKS
;
A
#
# COMPACT_ATOMS: atom_id res chain seq x y z
N MET A 1 -65.14 -40.53 -26.07
CA MET A 1 -64.15 -39.86 -26.93
C MET A 1 -64.08 -38.39 -26.53
N SER A 2 -62.96 -37.98 -25.93
CA SER A 2 -62.50 -36.61 -25.66
C SER A 2 -61.86 -36.54 -24.27
N LYS A 3 -60.55 -36.27 -24.23
CA LYS A 3 -59.70 -35.74 -23.14
C LYS A 3 -58.26 -35.71 -23.71
N LYS A 4 -57.74 -34.54 -24.08
CA LYS A 4 -56.83 -33.69 -23.28
C LYS A 4 -55.67 -34.47 -22.65
N GLU A 5 -54.48 -34.25 -23.19
CA GLU A 5 -53.22 -34.44 -22.46
C GLU A 5 -52.33 -33.22 -22.69
N ASP A 6 -51.91 -32.63 -21.57
CA ASP A 6 -51.06 -31.47 -21.41
C ASP A 6 -49.59 -31.84 -21.64
N ILE A 7 -48.84 -30.97 -22.33
CA ILE A 7 -47.37 -30.97 -22.27
C ILE A 7 -46.93 -29.61 -21.73
N ALA A 8 -46.47 -29.63 -20.48
CA ALA A 8 -45.89 -28.50 -19.78
C ALA A 8 -44.51 -28.13 -20.36
N GLN A 9 -44.35 -26.85 -20.69
CA GLN A 9 -43.05 -26.24 -20.98
C GLN A 9 -42.21 -26.18 -19.69
N LYS A 10 -41.03 -26.80 -19.71
CA LYS A 10 -39.96 -26.52 -18.75
C LYS A 10 -39.15 -25.32 -19.25
N THR A 11 -39.36 -24.16 -18.62
CA THR A 11 -38.41 -23.04 -18.66
C THR A 11 -37.26 -23.33 -17.70
N ALA A 12 -36.03 -23.37 -18.21
CA ALA A 12 -34.83 -23.37 -17.39
C ALA A 12 -34.53 -21.93 -16.96
N SER A 13 -34.57 -21.66 -15.66
CA SER A 13 -34.12 -20.40 -15.06
C SER A 13 -32.59 -20.39 -14.95
N ALA A 14 -31.94 -19.38 -15.53
CA ALA A 14 -30.53 -19.06 -15.25
C ALA A 14 -30.38 -18.56 -13.79
N PRO A 15 -29.24 -18.81 -13.13
CA PRO A 15 -28.97 -18.22 -11.82
C PRO A 15 -28.75 -16.69 -11.96
N PRO A 16 -29.12 -15.89 -10.94
CA PRO A 16 -28.89 -14.46 -10.97
C PRO A 16 -27.40 -14.15 -10.82
N ASP A 17 -26.86 -13.37 -11.77
CA ASP A 17 -25.59 -12.66 -11.62
C ASP A 17 -25.78 -11.59 -10.54
N ASP A 18 -25.27 -11.88 -9.34
CA ASP A 18 -25.18 -10.93 -8.24
C ASP A 18 -23.79 -10.28 -8.28
N ASP A 19 -23.54 -9.50 -9.33
CA ASP A 19 -22.38 -8.60 -9.43
C ASP A 19 -22.72 -7.32 -8.64
N GLU A 20 -22.84 -7.42 -7.31
CA GLU A 20 -22.78 -6.25 -6.44
C GLU A 20 -21.30 -5.98 -6.12
N PRO A 21 -20.73 -4.82 -6.53
CA PRO A 21 -19.31 -4.55 -6.32
C PRO A 21 -18.99 -4.42 -4.83
N ASP A 22 -18.06 -5.26 -4.38
CA ASP A 22 -17.50 -5.26 -3.03
C ASP A 22 -17.01 -3.85 -2.62
N GLU A 23 -17.12 -3.52 -1.34
CA GLU A 23 -16.76 -2.23 -0.71
C GLU A 23 -15.31 -1.75 -0.96
N TRP A 24 -14.45 -2.58 -1.58
CA TRP A 24 -13.11 -2.18 -2.03
C TRP A 24 -13.14 -1.40 -3.36
N ASP A 25 -14.03 -1.76 -4.29
CA ASP A 25 -14.14 -1.13 -5.62
C ASP A 25 -14.62 0.33 -5.52
N LYS A 26 -15.47 0.62 -4.54
CA LYS A 26 -16.01 1.98 -4.30
C LYS A 26 -14.94 2.98 -3.84
N ARG A 27 -13.81 2.51 -3.31
CA ARG A 27 -12.72 3.38 -2.82
C ARG A 27 -11.70 3.76 -3.90
N ILE A 28 -11.66 3.03 -5.02
CA ILE A 28 -10.68 3.25 -6.10
C ILE A 28 -11.07 4.45 -7.00
N PHE A 29 -12.36 4.84 -7.05
CA PHE A 29 -12.85 5.83 -8.01
C PHE A 29 -13.39 7.16 -7.43
N SER A 30 -13.23 7.42 -6.13
CA SER A 30 -13.66 8.70 -5.53
C SER A 30 -12.48 9.67 -5.35
N THR A 31 -12.02 10.26 -6.45
CA THR A 31 -11.27 11.53 -6.43
C THR A 31 -11.94 12.52 -7.39
N GLY A 32 -13.01 13.13 -6.91
CA GLY A 32 -13.60 14.31 -7.54
C GLY A 32 -12.70 15.52 -7.30
N ALA A 33 -12.04 15.98 -8.37
CA ALA A 33 -11.27 17.21 -8.37
C ALA A 33 -12.20 18.43 -8.45
N THR A 34 -12.19 19.28 -7.42
CA THR A 34 -12.63 20.68 -7.51
C THR A 34 -11.42 21.58 -7.25
N GLY A 35 -10.98 22.23 -8.33
CA GLY A 35 -9.78 23.04 -8.34
C GLY A 35 -9.95 24.38 -7.62
N SER A 36 -8.97 24.73 -6.79
CA SER A 36 -8.67 26.11 -6.43
C SER A 36 -7.25 26.42 -6.92
N ARG A 37 -7.18 27.24 -7.97
CA ARG A 37 -5.95 27.56 -8.70
C ARG A 37 -5.22 28.66 -7.91
N ARG A 38 -4.14 28.32 -7.20
CA ARG A 38 -3.18 29.31 -6.69
C ARG A 38 -1.96 29.33 -7.59
N THR A 39 -1.75 30.45 -8.27
CA THR A 39 -0.56 30.76 -9.07
C THR A 39 0.62 31.00 -8.13
N GLY A 40 1.48 29.99 -7.97
CA GLY A 40 2.80 30.13 -7.33
C GLY A 40 3.87 30.37 -8.39
N ALA A 41 4.57 31.50 -8.27
CA ALA A 41 5.61 31.93 -9.18
C ALA A 41 6.78 30.93 -9.27
N LEU A 42 7.20 30.62 -10.49
CA LEU A 42 8.44 29.89 -10.78
C LEU A 42 9.64 30.80 -10.51
N ALA A 43 10.24 30.67 -9.33
CA ALA A 43 11.58 31.20 -9.08
C ALA A 43 12.61 30.15 -9.52
N SER A 44 13.00 30.21 -10.79
CA SER A 44 14.25 29.61 -11.26
C SER A 44 15.40 30.50 -10.79
N GLY A 45 16.14 30.06 -9.79
CA GLY A 45 17.34 30.73 -9.31
C GLY A 45 18.32 29.69 -8.75
N SER A 46 19.22 29.21 -9.61
CA SER A 46 20.38 28.43 -9.18
C SER A 46 21.40 29.36 -8.50
N ASN A 47 21.16 29.67 -7.22
CA ASN A 47 22.21 30.07 -6.32
C ASN A 47 22.63 28.82 -5.54
N GLY A 48 23.92 28.48 -5.55
CA GLY A 48 24.51 27.29 -4.92
C GLY A 48 24.45 27.26 -3.39
N GLY A 49 23.36 27.73 -2.79
CA GLY A 49 23.07 27.60 -1.37
C GLY A 49 22.50 26.21 -1.04
N PRO A 50 22.46 25.86 0.26
CA PRO A 50 21.80 24.63 0.73
C PRO A 50 20.35 24.57 0.27
N ILE A 51 19.93 23.43 -0.29
CA ILE A 51 18.54 23.22 -0.71
C ILE A 51 17.68 22.96 0.53
N ASP A 52 16.64 23.78 0.71
CA ASP A 52 15.61 23.52 1.70
C ASP A 52 14.60 22.47 1.17
N TRP A 53 14.76 21.24 1.65
CA TRP A 53 13.90 20.13 1.32
C TRP A 53 12.53 20.16 2.01
N THR A 54 12.14 21.21 2.74
CA THR A 54 10.78 21.31 3.30
C THR A 54 9.75 21.78 2.27
N ASN A 55 10.17 22.53 1.24
CA ASN A 55 9.27 23.06 0.20
C ASN A 55 9.78 22.87 -1.24
N SER A 56 11.02 22.42 -1.44
CA SER A 56 11.63 22.28 -2.77
C SER A 56 11.16 21.04 -3.56
N TYR A 57 11.06 21.19 -4.88
CA TYR A 57 10.88 20.10 -5.86
C TYR A 57 12.12 19.96 -6.77
N HIS A 58 13.30 20.37 -6.28
CA HIS A 58 14.54 20.38 -7.04
C HIS A 58 14.85 19.00 -7.67
N GLY A 59 15.09 18.98 -8.98
CA GLY A 59 15.44 17.77 -9.73
C GLY A 59 14.27 16.84 -10.06
N LEU A 60 13.03 17.21 -9.75
CA LEU A 60 11.86 16.43 -10.14
C LEU A 60 11.72 16.41 -11.67
N GLY A 61 11.69 15.20 -12.25
CA GLY A 61 11.45 15.01 -13.69
C GLY A 61 12.56 15.53 -14.61
N THR A 62 13.73 15.90 -14.08
CA THR A 62 14.81 16.47 -14.91
C THR A 62 15.60 15.41 -15.66
N ILE A 63 15.85 14.26 -15.04
CA ILE A 63 16.62 13.15 -15.62
C ILE A 63 16.15 11.81 -15.07
N ALA A 64 16.17 10.77 -15.90
CA ALA A 64 15.94 9.40 -15.44
C ALA A 64 17.04 8.91 -14.49
N PHE A 65 16.79 7.83 -13.75
CA PHE A 65 17.87 7.08 -13.11
C PHE A 65 18.66 6.27 -14.16
N SER A 66 19.86 5.81 -13.82
CA SER A 66 20.62 4.94 -14.72
C SER A 66 19.85 3.63 -14.97
N ALA A 67 20.12 2.97 -16.09
CA ALA A 67 19.48 1.70 -16.41
C ALA A 67 19.70 0.63 -15.32
N GLU A 68 20.88 0.60 -14.70
CA GLU A 68 21.23 -0.28 -13.59
C GLU A 68 20.36 -0.01 -12.35
N THR A 69 20.25 1.26 -11.93
CA THR A 69 19.40 1.66 -10.81
C THR A 69 17.93 1.34 -11.11
N SER A 70 17.45 1.66 -12.32
CA SER A 70 16.09 1.35 -12.74
C SER A 70 15.80 -0.16 -12.71
N ALA A 71 16.75 -1.00 -13.13
CA ALA A 71 16.60 -2.45 -13.07
C ALA A 71 16.47 -2.97 -11.63
N ILE A 72 17.21 -2.40 -10.68
CA ILE A 72 17.09 -2.75 -9.25
C ILE A 72 15.73 -2.32 -8.68
N LEU A 73 15.33 -1.07 -8.94
CA LEU A 73 14.09 -0.50 -8.40
C LEU A 73 12.83 -1.21 -8.92
N GLN A 74 12.87 -1.68 -10.17
CA GLN A 74 11.74 -2.34 -10.84
C GLN A 74 11.88 -3.87 -10.87
N ALA A 75 12.84 -4.43 -10.13
CA ALA A 75 13.01 -5.86 -10.02
C ALA A 75 11.75 -6.52 -9.46
N ARG A 76 11.43 -7.72 -9.98
CA ARG A 76 10.35 -8.55 -9.44
C ARG A 76 10.63 -8.91 -7.98
N LEU A 77 9.58 -8.90 -7.17
CA LEU A 77 9.67 -9.34 -5.79
C LEU A 77 9.83 -10.86 -5.71
N ASP A 78 10.60 -11.29 -4.72
CA ASP A 78 10.59 -12.67 -4.28
C ASP A 78 9.24 -12.97 -3.59
N PRO A 79 8.48 -14.00 -4.02
CA PRO A 79 7.23 -14.38 -3.37
C PRO A 79 7.37 -14.64 -1.86
N ASP A 80 8.54 -15.10 -1.39
CA ASP A 80 8.79 -15.37 0.03
C ASP A 80 8.97 -14.09 0.86
N ASP A 81 9.18 -12.94 0.21
CA ASP A 81 9.27 -11.65 0.88
C ASP A 81 7.90 -10.96 1.04
N ILE A 82 6.85 -11.52 0.45
CA ILE A 82 5.49 -10.96 0.44
C ILE A 82 4.69 -11.57 1.58
N GLU A 83 4.18 -10.69 2.45
CA GLU A 83 3.39 -11.07 3.62
C GLU A 83 1.89 -10.90 3.35
N VAL A 84 1.07 -11.67 4.07
CA VAL A 84 -0.40 -11.64 3.96
C VAL A 84 -0.99 -11.16 5.28
N LYS A 85 -1.75 -10.07 5.24
CA LYS A 85 -2.51 -9.62 6.40
C LYS A 85 -3.74 -10.51 6.64
N PRO A 86 -4.28 -10.57 7.87
CA PRO A 86 -5.50 -11.34 8.16
C PRO A 86 -6.74 -10.95 7.36
N ASP A 87 -6.78 -9.74 6.81
CA ASP A 87 -7.84 -9.22 5.92
C ASP A 87 -7.65 -9.60 4.44
N GLY A 88 -6.54 -10.26 4.09
CA GLY A 88 -6.22 -10.68 2.73
C GLY A 88 -5.39 -9.68 1.92
N ILE A 89 -4.98 -8.55 2.52
CA ILE A 89 -4.10 -7.59 1.86
C ILE A 89 -2.66 -8.14 1.87
N ILE A 90 -2.07 -8.26 0.68
CA ILE A 90 -0.65 -8.58 0.54
C ILE A 90 0.20 -7.33 0.70
N TYR A 91 1.37 -7.45 1.32
CA TYR A 91 2.28 -6.32 1.48
C TYR A 91 3.74 -6.77 1.53
N LEU A 92 4.63 -5.87 1.13
CA LEU A 92 6.06 -6.02 1.33
C LEU A 92 6.46 -5.36 2.65
N PRO A 93 7.20 -6.02 3.56
CA PRO A 93 7.67 -5.41 4.79
C PRO A 93 8.56 -4.19 4.57
N GLU A 94 8.44 -3.17 5.43
CA GLU A 94 9.14 -1.87 5.32
C GLU A 94 10.65 -2.00 5.14
N ILE A 95 11.27 -2.98 5.80
CA ILE A 95 12.71 -3.22 5.73
C ILE A 95 13.16 -3.58 4.30
N LYS A 96 12.31 -4.24 3.51
CA LYS A 96 12.64 -4.65 2.15
C LYS A 96 12.74 -3.44 1.22
N TYR A 97 11.84 -2.46 1.35
CA TYR A 97 11.96 -1.18 0.64
C TYR A 97 13.28 -0.48 0.93
N ARG A 98 13.68 -0.40 2.21
CA ARG A 98 14.96 0.22 2.60
C ARG A 98 16.17 -0.51 2.02
N ARG A 99 16.12 -1.84 1.97
CA ARG A 99 17.16 -2.66 1.33
C ARG A 99 17.25 -2.39 -0.16
N ILE A 100 16.11 -2.35 -0.88
CA ILE A 100 16.07 -2.03 -2.30
C ILE A 100 16.65 -0.63 -2.57
N LEU A 101 16.28 0.38 -1.78
CA LEU A 101 16.83 1.73 -1.90
C LEU A 101 18.34 1.77 -1.62
N ASN A 102 18.81 1.05 -0.60
CA ASN A 102 20.25 0.95 -0.30
C ASN A 102 21.02 0.25 -1.42
N THR A 103 20.45 -0.78 -2.05
CA THR A 103 21.06 -1.44 -3.21
C THR A 103 21.07 -0.52 -4.42
N ALA A 104 19.99 0.23 -4.66
CA ALA A 104 19.81 1.09 -5.83
C ALA A 104 20.63 2.39 -5.78
N PHE A 105 20.76 2.99 -4.59
CA PHE A 105 21.36 4.33 -4.41
C PHE A 105 22.58 4.34 -3.48
N GLY A 106 22.81 3.28 -2.72
CA GLY A 106 23.81 3.25 -1.66
C GLY A 106 23.31 3.88 -0.35
N PRO A 107 23.83 3.45 0.82
CA PRO A 107 23.61 4.14 2.09
C PRO A 107 24.05 5.60 2.02
N GLY A 108 23.18 6.52 2.44
CA GLY A 108 23.41 7.97 2.33
C GLY A 108 23.05 8.58 0.97
N GLY A 109 22.78 7.75 -0.06
CA GLY A 109 22.32 8.20 -1.38
C GLY A 109 20.83 8.56 -1.43
N TRP A 110 20.07 8.30 -0.36
CA TRP A 110 18.64 8.62 -0.28
C TRP A 110 18.21 9.00 1.15
N GLY A 111 17.06 9.66 1.26
CA GLY A 111 16.47 10.01 2.55
C GLY A 111 15.05 10.53 2.44
N LEU A 112 14.33 10.54 3.57
CA LEU A 112 13.05 11.20 3.70
C LEU A 112 13.22 12.56 4.36
N ALA A 113 12.86 13.62 3.63
CA ALA A 113 12.75 14.97 4.16
C ALA A 113 11.34 15.18 4.72
N PRO A 114 11.19 15.54 6.01
CA PRO A 114 9.89 15.87 6.55
C PRO A 114 9.30 17.13 5.89
N ARG A 115 8.00 17.11 5.62
CA ARG A 115 7.22 18.21 5.05
C ARG A 115 6.15 18.61 6.06
N GLY A 116 6.24 19.86 6.53
CA GLY A 116 5.38 20.39 7.59
C GLY A 116 5.61 19.73 8.95
N ASP A 117 4.77 20.10 9.91
CA ASP A 117 4.83 19.59 11.28
C ASP A 117 4.19 18.20 11.40
N LEU A 118 4.60 17.48 12.45
CA LEU A 118 3.96 16.23 12.84
C LEU A 118 2.57 16.55 13.43
N ILE A 119 1.52 16.09 12.79
CA ILE A 119 0.14 16.28 13.28
C ILE A 119 -0.19 15.08 14.17
N VAL A 120 -0.36 15.35 15.46
CA VAL A 120 -0.78 14.35 16.46
C VAL A 120 -2.25 14.58 16.78
N GLN A 121 -3.08 13.59 16.49
CA GLN A 121 -4.49 13.50 16.87
C GLN A 121 -4.66 12.35 17.86
N GLU A 122 -5.79 12.28 18.57
CA GLU A 122 -6.05 11.35 19.69
C GLU A 122 -5.56 9.90 19.48
N ARG A 123 -5.68 9.34 18.27
CA ARG A 123 -5.25 7.97 17.94
C ARG A 123 -4.48 7.86 16.62
N LEU A 124 -4.00 8.98 16.09
CA LEU A 124 -3.37 9.04 14.77
C LEU A 124 -2.24 10.04 14.75
N VAL A 125 -1.09 9.62 14.23
CA VAL A 125 0.02 10.49 13.86
C VAL A 125 0.09 10.55 12.34
N THR A 126 0.16 11.75 11.77
CA THR A 126 0.29 11.95 10.33
C THR A 126 1.29 13.05 10.01
N ARG A 127 2.06 12.87 8.94
CA ARG A 127 2.98 13.87 8.41
C ARG A 127 3.28 13.58 6.94
N GLU A 128 3.58 14.63 6.18
CA GLU A 128 4.07 14.49 4.83
C GLU A 128 5.59 14.30 4.80
N TYR A 129 6.06 13.50 3.87
CA TYR A 129 7.48 13.30 3.62
C TYR A 129 7.76 13.36 2.13
N ALA A 130 8.91 13.91 1.78
CA ALA A 130 9.46 13.82 0.44
C ALA A 130 10.62 12.84 0.42
N LEU A 131 10.58 11.89 -0.51
CA LEU A 131 11.72 11.05 -0.84
C LEU A 131 12.69 11.85 -1.70
N VAL A 132 13.94 11.90 -1.25
CA VAL A 132 15.07 12.48 -1.96
C VAL A 132 16.06 11.36 -2.23
N ALA A 133 16.56 11.27 -3.46
CA ALA A 133 17.62 10.34 -3.84
C ALA A 133 18.63 11.05 -4.73
N ASN A 134 19.93 10.84 -4.53
CA ASN A 134 21.01 11.48 -5.29
C ASN A 134 20.84 13.01 -5.46
N GLY A 135 20.40 13.69 -4.40
CA GLY A 135 20.24 15.15 -4.39
C GLY A 135 19.05 15.69 -5.21
N ARG A 136 18.09 14.84 -5.59
CA ARG A 136 16.85 15.24 -6.28
C ARG A 136 15.61 14.76 -5.53
N PHE A 137 14.56 15.56 -5.62
CA PHE A 137 13.22 15.17 -5.26
C PHE A 137 12.76 14.01 -6.13
N VAL A 138 12.19 12.98 -5.52
CA VAL A 138 11.66 11.79 -6.19
C VAL A 138 10.13 11.79 -6.11
N ALA A 139 9.59 11.76 -4.89
CA ALA A 139 8.17 11.58 -4.65
C ALA A 139 7.80 12.22 -3.32
N GLN A 140 6.52 12.52 -3.13
CA GLN A 140 5.97 13.00 -1.87
C GLN A 140 4.74 12.18 -1.51
N ALA A 141 4.66 11.78 -0.25
CA ALA A 141 3.52 11.07 0.28
C ALA A 141 3.24 11.46 1.72
N ARG A 142 1.96 11.37 2.10
CA ARG A 142 1.54 11.46 3.49
C ARG A 142 1.67 10.09 4.13
N GLY A 143 2.40 10.02 5.24
CA GLY A 143 2.46 8.86 6.09
C GLY A 143 1.52 9.01 7.26
N GLU A 144 0.95 7.91 7.71
CA GLU A 144 0.06 7.88 8.87
C GLU A 144 0.29 6.62 9.70
N GLN A 145 0.07 6.72 11.01
CA GLN A 145 0.19 5.59 11.93
C GLN A 145 -0.76 5.77 13.10
N GLN A 146 -1.57 4.75 13.36
CA GLN A 146 -2.45 4.72 14.52
C GLN A 146 -1.67 4.33 15.77
N TYR A 147 -2.12 4.85 16.91
CA TYR A 147 -1.61 4.51 18.23
C TYR A 147 -2.75 4.40 19.25
N PHE A 148 -2.50 3.67 20.34
CA PHE A 148 -3.55 3.30 21.30
C PHE A 148 -3.33 3.88 22.71
N SER A 149 -2.15 4.43 23.00
CA SER A 149 -1.81 5.12 24.24
C SER A 149 -0.90 6.31 23.94
N GLU A 150 -0.98 7.39 24.73
CA GLU A 150 -0.18 8.60 24.51
C GLU A 150 1.33 8.33 24.56
N ASP A 151 1.78 7.37 25.38
CA ASP A 151 3.17 6.91 25.41
C ASP A 151 3.65 6.31 24.07
N GLY A 152 2.72 5.95 23.18
CA GLY A 152 2.99 5.37 21.86
C GLY A 152 3.25 6.38 20.74
N VAL A 153 3.15 7.70 21.00
CA VAL A 153 3.29 8.73 19.95
C VAL A 153 4.66 8.69 19.27
N SER A 154 5.74 8.46 20.01
CA SER A 154 7.10 8.38 19.45
C SER A 154 7.26 7.21 18.49
N THR A 155 6.77 6.03 18.87
CA THR A 155 6.74 4.84 18.00
C THR A 155 5.85 5.07 16.79
N ALA A 156 4.71 5.76 16.99
CA ALA A 156 3.81 6.10 15.91
C ALA A 156 4.42 7.09 14.91
N ALA A 157 5.24 8.03 15.37
CA ALA A 157 5.97 8.95 14.49
C ALA A 157 6.96 8.20 13.57
N GLU A 158 7.67 7.20 14.09
CA GLU A 158 8.54 6.34 13.26
C GLU A 158 7.72 5.48 12.28
N GLY A 159 6.61 4.90 12.72
CA GLY A 159 5.69 4.16 11.84
C GLY A 159 5.11 5.05 10.72
N CYS A 160 4.73 6.29 11.05
CA CYS A 160 4.26 7.28 10.09
C CYS A 160 5.33 7.58 9.02
N LYS A 161 6.59 7.72 9.42
CA LYS A 161 7.73 7.91 8.50
C LYS A 161 7.93 6.71 7.58
N SER A 162 7.93 5.48 8.11
CA SER A 162 8.05 4.29 7.28
C SER A 162 6.84 4.08 6.35
N ASN A 163 5.64 4.41 6.79
CA ASN A 163 4.44 4.37 5.96
C ASN A 163 4.57 5.30 4.74
N ALA A 164 5.03 6.54 4.95
CA ALA A 164 5.32 7.47 3.85
C ALA A 164 6.40 6.92 2.91
N LEU A 165 7.45 6.29 3.44
CA LEU A 165 8.52 5.70 2.62
C LEU A 165 7.96 4.73 1.57
N MET A 166 7.15 3.78 2.01
CA MET A 166 6.58 2.76 1.13
C MET A 166 5.71 3.39 0.03
N ARG A 167 4.92 4.40 0.38
CA ARG A 167 4.08 5.15 -0.57
C ARG A 167 4.93 5.88 -1.61
N CYS A 168 5.99 6.58 -1.20
CA CYS A 168 6.93 7.23 -2.12
C CYS A 168 7.65 6.23 -3.04
N CYS A 169 7.97 5.03 -2.54
CA CYS A 169 8.66 4.00 -3.33
C CYS A 169 7.82 3.46 -4.49
N LYS A 170 6.49 3.63 -4.46
CA LYS A 170 5.60 3.24 -5.56
C LYS A 170 5.92 4.03 -6.83
N ASP A 171 6.24 5.31 -6.72
CA ASP A 171 6.59 6.17 -7.87
C ASP A 171 7.94 5.78 -8.51
N LEU A 172 8.80 5.06 -7.77
CA LEU A 172 10.03 4.46 -8.28
C LEU A 172 9.80 3.11 -8.99
N GLY A 173 8.60 2.55 -8.90
CA GLY A 173 8.25 1.22 -9.42
C GLY A 173 8.55 0.06 -8.47
N ILE A 174 8.98 0.33 -7.23
CA ILE A 174 9.24 -0.73 -6.25
C ILE A 174 7.92 -1.39 -5.85
N ALA A 175 7.89 -2.72 -5.87
CA ALA A 175 6.74 -3.52 -5.43
C ALA A 175 5.43 -3.20 -6.18
N SER A 176 5.53 -2.69 -7.42
CA SER A 176 4.36 -2.26 -8.20
C SER A 176 3.38 -3.41 -8.46
N GLU A 177 3.87 -4.65 -8.52
CA GLU A 177 3.04 -5.85 -8.70
C GLU A 177 2.07 -6.13 -7.55
N LEU A 178 2.34 -5.63 -6.33
CA LEU A 178 1.42 -5.75 -5.20
C LEU A 178 0.12 -4.94 -5.39
N TRP A 179 0.05 -4.12 -6.44
CA TRP A 179 -1.11 -3.33 -6.83
C TRP A 179 -1.78 -3.83 -8.11
N ASP A 180 -1.26 -4.91 -8.73
CA ASP A 180 -1.88 -5.53 -9.90
C ASP A 180 -2.92 -6.59 -9.45
N PRO A 181 -4.22 -6.41 -9.75
CA PRO A 181 -5.26 -7.36 -9.39
C PRO A 181 -5.03 -8.78 -9.93
N ARG A 182 -4.33 -8.94 -11.06
CA ARG A 182 -3.96 -10.26 -11.61
C ARG A 182 -2.88 -10.92 -10.77
N PHE A 183 -1.85 -10.17 -10.38
CA PHE A 183 -0.81 -10.66 -9.49
C PHE A 183 -1.38 -11.04 -8.13
N ILE A 184 -2.18 -10.16 -7.52
CA ILE A 184 -2.80 -10.41 -6.21
C ILE A 184 -3.60 -11.71 -6.21
N ARG A 185 -4.49 -11.91 -7.21
CA ARG A 185 -5.29 -13.14 -7.31
C ARG A 185 -4.42 -14.39 -7.48
N LYS A 186 -3.38 -14.31 -8.31
CA LYS A 186 -2.44 -15.42 -8.51
C LYS A 186 -1.68 -15.75 -7.23
N PHE A 187 -1.08 -14.74 -6.59
CA PHE A 187 -0.32 -14.89 -5.36
C PHE A 187 -1.19 -15.46 -4.23
N MET A 188 -2.40 -14.94 -4.03
CA MET A 188 -3.31 -15.43 -2.99
C MET A 188 -3.71 -16.90 -3.22
N LYS A 189 -3.91 -17.32 -4.47
CA LYS A 189 -4.18 -18.73 -4.80
C LYS A 189 -2.98 -19.64 -4.50
N GLU A 190 -1.78 -19.18 -4.83
CA GLU A 190 -0.54 -19.96 -4.74
C GLU A 190 0.02 -20.00 -3.31
N HIS A 191 -0.03 -18.90 -2.57
CA HIS A 191 0.69 -18.70 -1.30
C HIS A 191 -0.20 -18.42 -0.09
N ALA A 192 -1.50 -18.13 -0.25
CA ALA A 192 -2.39 -17.84 0.88
C ALA A 192 -3.51 -18.88 1.03
N VAL A 193 -4.08 -18.94 2.22
CA VAL A 193 -5.20 -19.81 2.57
C VAL A 193 -6.15 -19.09 3.53
N GLN A 194 -7.45 -19.35 3.39
CA GLN A 194 -8.43 -18.93 4.38
C GLN A 194 -8.52 -19.97 5.49
N GLN A 195 -8.37 -19.55 6.74
CA GLN A 195 -8.43 -20.42 7.91
C GLN A 195 -9.51 -19.92 8.88
N TRP A 196 -10.37 -20.84 9.33
CA TRP A 196 -11.26 -20.60 10.44
C TRP A 196 -10.46 -20.58 11.74
N VAL A 197 -10.61 -19.51 12.51
CA VAL A 197 -9.94 -19.30 13.78
C VAL A 197 -10.93 -18.94 14.89
N GLU A 198 -10.60 -19.35 16.11
CA GLU A 198 -11.35 -19.04 17.33
C GLU A 198 -10.49 -18.16 18.25
N HIS A 199 -11.06 -17.06 18.75
CA HIS A 199 -10.41 -16.24 19.77
C HIS A 199 -10.34 -17.00 21.09
N VAL A 200 -9.13 -17.11 21.66
CA VAL A 200 -8.87 -17.99 22.83
C VAL A 200 -9.75 -17.62 24.04
N THR A 201 -9.89 -16.33 24.35
CA THR A 201 -10.72 -15.84 25.48
C THR A 201 -12.21 -15.68 25.13
N THR A 202 -12.54 -14.94 24.06
CA THR A 202 -13.94 -14.61 23.73
C THR A 202 -14.72 -15.72 23.04
N LYS A 203 -14.05 -16.80 22.61
CA LYS A 203 -14.63 -17.93 21.85
C LYS A 203 -15.29 -17.55 20.52
N LYS A 204 -15.14 -16.31 20.08
CA LYS A 204 -15.66 -15.83 18.79
C LYS A 204 -14.88 -16.48 17.65
N LYS A 205 -15.60 -17.04 16.68
CA LYS A 205 -15.04 -17.61 15.46
C LYS A 205 -15.05 -16.57 14.34
N LYS A 206 -14.00 -16.54 13.54
CA LYS A 206 -13.94 -15.77 12.30
C LYS A 206 -13.05 -16.48 11.28
N GLN A 207 -13.23 -16.16 10.02
CA GLN A 207 -12.31 -16.57 8.96
C GLN A 207 -11.24 -15.49 8.78
N ILE A 208 -9.97 -15.89 8.62
CA ILE A 208 -8.86 -14.98 8.30
C ILE A 208 -8.07 -15.51 7.13
N TRP A 209 -7.36 -14.63 6.44
CA TRP A 209 -6.31 -15.01 5.51
C TRP A 209 -4.98 -15.24 6.25
N LEU A 210 -4.21 -16.20 5.78
CA LEU A 210 -2.88 -16.54 6.29
C LEU A 210 -1.99 -16.99 5.13
N ARG A 211 -0.68 -16.73 5.18
CA ARG A 211 0.28 -17.37 4.27
C ARG A 211 0.31 -18.87 4.58
N LYS A 212 0.46 -19.72 3.56
CA LYS A 212 0.33 -21.19 3.70
C LYS A 212 1.37 -21.81 4.63
N ASP A 213 2.49 -21.13 4.83
CA ASP A 213 3.61 -21.54 5.66
C ASP A 213 3.72 -20.75 6.99
N ASP A 214 2.75 -19.89 7.30
CA ASP A 214 2.64 -19.25 8.62
C ASP A 214 1.67 -20.02 9.52
N GLU A 215 1.72 -19.74 10.81
CA GLU A 215 0.89 -20.37 11.82
C GLU A 215 -0.10 -19.39 12.44
N VAL A 216 -1.23 -19.90 12.91
CA VAL A 216 -2.22 -19.08 13.63
C VAL A 216 -1.62 -18.67 14.98
N ARG A 217 -1.43 -17.35 15.17
CA ARG A 217 -0.85 -16.77 16.39
C ARG A 217 -1.93 -16.33 17.39
N TYR A 218 -1.53 -16.23 18.65
CA TYR A 218 -2.34 -15.61 19.71
C TYR A 218 -2.80 -14.19 19.27
N PRO A 219 -4.04 -13.76 19.53
CA PRO A 219 -5.04 -14.38 20.41
C PRO A 219 -5.94 -15.44 19.79
N PHE A 220 -5.58 -15.96 18.61
CA PHE A 220 -6.38 -16.93 17.87
C PHE A 220 -5.78 -18.35 17.96
N LYS A 221 -6.63 -19.36 17.80
CA LYS A 221 -6.26 -20.76 17.56
C LYS A 221 -7.06 -21.30 16.36
N LYS A 222 -6.59 -22.37 15.71
CA LYS A 222 -7.36 -23.07 14.67
C LYS A 222 -8.69 -23.56 15.29
N SER A 223 -9.81 -23.26 14.62
CA SER A 223 -11.15 -23.73 15.02
C SER A 223 -11.45 -25.11 14.46
#